data_AF-Q03G05-F1
#
_entry.id   AF-Q03G05-F1
#
_cell.length_a   1.000
_cell.length_b   1.000
_cell.length_c   1.000
_cell.angle_alpha   90.00
_cell.angle_beta   90.00
_cell.angle_gamma   90.00
#
_symmetry.space_group_name_H-M   'P 1'
#
loop_
_entity.id
_entity.type
_entity.pdbx_description
1 polymer ?
#
loop_
_entity_poly.entity_id
_entity_poly.type
_entity_poly.pdbx_seq_one_letter_code
_entity_poly.pdbx_strand_id
1 'polypeptide(L)'
;MPFHVSLLQSYMAIVDDKLMIAFLFAVILDIGTGMAKGIINQRTSKLNSTKGLFGLIKHSTVIFLVLLVYPFMNAIGFEPTANALLIFYIVTYAISVVENLGQMGVPFPDFIKKYFVKLQDDYSKGGHNDKIK
;
A
#
# COMPACT_ATOMS: atom_id res chain seq x y z
N MET A 1 1.33 33.64 -2.44
CA MET A 1 -0.10 33.41 -2.12
C MET A 1 -0.23 33.11 -0.64
N PRO A 2 -1.34 33.47 0.02
CA PRO A 2 -1.59 33.07 1.41
C PRO A 2 -1.57 31.54 1.57
N PHE A 3 -1.09 31.03 2.72
CA PHE A 3 -0.90 29.59 2.93
C PHE A 3 -2.19 28.77 2.72
N HIS A 4 -3.33 29.26 3.21
CA HIS A 4 -4.61 28.57 3.03
C HIS A 4 -5.01 28.40 1.55
N VAL A 5 -4.63 29.34 0.68
CA VAL A 5 -4.86 29.23 -0.78
C VAL A 5 -3.95 28.17 -1.38
N SER A 6 -2.66 28.20 -1.04
CA SER A 6 -1.69 27.19 -1.50
C SER A 6 -2.08 25.78 -1.02
N LEU A 7 -2.58 25.67 0.21
CA LEU A 7 -3.06 24.41 0.77
C LEU A 7 -4.26 23.88 -0.03
N LEU A 8 -5.29 24.71 -0.23
CA LEU A 8 -6.46 24.33 -1.02
C LEU A 8 -6.08 23.94 -2.46
N GLN A 9 -5.19 24.70 -3.09
CA GLN A 9 -4.69 24.37 -4.43
C GLN A 9 -3.98 23.03 -4.46
N SER A 10 -3.17 22.72 -3.44
CA SER A 10 -2.47 21.44 -3.32
C SER A 10 -3.44 20.27 -3.16
N TYR A 11 -4.53 20.44 -2.40
CA TYR A 11 -5.59 19.44 -2.29
C TYR A 11 -6.36 19.22 -3.60
N MET A 12 -6.69 20.30 -4.31
CA MET A 12 -7.39 20.21 -5.59
C MET A 12 -6.53 19.53 -6.66
N ALA A 13 -5.22 19.80 -6.66
CA ALA A 13 -4.28 19.22 -7.63
C ALA A 13 -4.14 17.69 -7.53
N ILE A 14 -4.48 17.09 -6.38
CA ILE A 14 -4.37 15.64 -6.18
C ILE A 14 -5.29 14.83 -7.09
N VAL A 15 -6.43 15.40 -7.49
CA VAL A 15 -7.42 14.69 -8.31
C VAL A 15 -6.84 14.25 -9.66
N ASP A 16 -5.93 15.06 -10.22
CA ASP A 16 -5.27 14.80 -11.50
C ASP A 16 -3.80 14.32 -11.33
N ASP A 17 -3.38 14.07 -10.09
CA ASP A 17 -2.02 13.63 -9.79
C ASP A 17 -1.84 12.15 -10.17
N LYS A 18 -0.92 11.91 -11.10
CA LYS A 18 -0.64 10.56 -11.64
C LYS A 18 -0.13 9.60 -10.57
N LEU A 19 0.67 10.06 -9.61
CA LEU A 19 1.18 9.23 -8.52
C LEU A 19 0.05 8.90 -7.55
N MET A 20 -0.84 9.84 -7.24
CA MET A 20 -2.01 9.56 -6.40
C MET A 20 -2.92 8.52 -7.04
N ILE A 21 -3.21 8.68 -8.35
CA ILE A 21 -4.02 7.71 -9.10
C ILE A 21 -3.37 6.32 -9.07
N ALA A 22 -2.05 6.24 -9.30
CA ALA A 22 -1.31 4.98 -9.23
C ALA A 22 -1.35 4.36 -7.82
N PHE A 23 -1.24 5.18 -6.77
CA PHE A 23 -1.37 4.74 -5.38
C PHE A 23 -2.75 4.15 -5.10
N LEU A 24 -3.83 4.88 -5.41
CA LEU A 24 -5.19 4.38 -5.19
C LEU A 24 -5.44 3.09 -5.97
N PHE A 25 -4.95 3.00 -7.20
CA PHE A 25 -5.04 1.78 -8.01
C PHE A 25 -4.30 0.60 -7.35
N ALA A 26 -3.08 0.82 -6.84
CA ALA A 26 -2.32 -0.21 -6.13
C ALA A 26 -3.06 -0.71 -4.87
N VAL A 27 -3.68 0.20 -4.11
CA VAL A 27 -4.48 -0.17 -2.92
C VAL A 27 -5.71 -0.99 -3.31
N ILE A 28 -6.43 -0.59 -4.35
CA ILE A 28 -7.62 -1.32 -4.84
C ILE A 28 -7.24 -2.73 -5.30
N LEU A 29 -6.13 -2.86 -6.04
CA LEU A 29 -5.61 -4.16 -6.46
C LEU A 29 -5.21 -5.02 -5.26
N ASP A 30 -4.59 -4.44 -4.23
CA ASP A 30 -4.20 -5.18 -3.04
C ASP A 30 -5.41 -5.71 -2.26
N ILE A 31 -6.42 -4.86 -2.05
CA ILE A 31 -7.69 -5.28 -1.43
C ILE A 31 -8.34 -6.39 -2.25
N GLY A 32 -8.45 -6.20 -3.57
CA GLY A 32 -9.08 -7.16 -4.48
C GLY A 32 -8.36 -8.52 -4.49
N THR A 33 -7.03 -8.52 -4.62
CA THR A 33 -6.22 -9.74 -4.59
C THR A 33 -6.20 -10.40 -3.22
N GLY A 34 -6.22 -9.63 -2.13
CA GLY A 34 -6.33 -10.14 -0.76
C GLY A 34 -7.67 -10.84 -0.50
N MET A 35 -8.77 -10.29 -1.01
CA MET A 35 -10.09 -10.92 -0.95
C MET A 35 -10.15 -12.19 -1.81
N ALA A 36 -9.67 -12.14 -3.06
CA ALA A 36 -9.62 -13.29 -3.95
C ALA A 36 -8.81 -14.44 -3.35
N LYS A 37 -7.66 -14.12 -2.74
CA LYS A 37 -6.83 -15.08 -2.01
C LYS A 37 -7.60 -15.75 -0.87
N GLY A 38 -8.33 -14.97 -0.08
CA GLY A 38 -9.15 -15.49 1.02
C GLY A 38 -10.18 -16.51 0.52
N ILE A 39 -10.79 -16.26 -0.64
CA ILE A 39 -11.77 -17.16 -1.26
C ILE A 39 -11.10 -18.44 -1.81
N ILE A 40 -9.97 -18.31 -2.51
CA ILE A 40 -9.29 -19.44 -3.15
C ILE A 40 -8.67 -20.39 -2.13
N ASN A 41 -8.03 -19.86 -1.08
CA ASN A 41 -7.33 -20.66 -0.08
C ASN A 41 -8.25 -21.23 1.01
N GLN A 42 -9.47 -20.69 1.19
CA GLN A 42 -10.47 -21.23 2.10
C GLN A 42 -11.58 -21.97 1.33
N ARG A 43 -11.25 -23.13 0.76
CA ARG A 43 -12.28 -24.15 0.50
C ARG A 43 -12.84 -24.55 1.86
N THR A 44 -14.15 -24.37 2.07
CA THR A 44 -14.93 -24.77 3.27
C THR A 44 -14.72 -23.94 4.56
N SER A 45 -15.83 -23.34 5.00
CA SER A 45 -16.11 -22.77 6.34
C SER A 45 -15.54 -21.40 6.69
N LYS A 46 -16.40 -20.39 6.49
CA LYS A 46 -16.37 -19.04 7.09
C LYS A 46 -15.15 -18.21 6.72
N LEU A 47 -15.27 -17.47 5.61
CA LEU A 47 -14.62 -16.17 5.48
C LEU A 47 -14.83 -15.43 6.79
N ASN A 48 -13.78 -15.32 7.59
CA ASN A 48 -13.87 -14.64 8.86
C ASN A 48 -14.00 -13.14 8.54
N SER A 49 -15.24 -12.65 8.54
CA SER A 49 -15.58 -11.26 8.23
C SER A 49 -14.77 -10.28 9.08
N THR A 50 -14.37 -10.67 10.30
CA THR A 50 -13.46 -9.92 11.16
C THR A 50 -12.09 -9.73 10.52
N LYS A 51 -11.48 -10.76 9.90
CA LYS A 51 -10.20 -10.63 9.19
C LYS A 51 -10.31 -9.71 7.97
N GLY A 52 -11.40 -9.82 7.21
CA GLY A 52 -11.68 -8.93 6.08
C GLY A 52 -11.84 -7.48 6.51
N LEU A 53 -12.59 -7.24 7.60
CA LEU A 53 -12.79 -5.92 8.17
C LEU A 53 -11.47 -5.30 8.67
N PHE A 54 -10.64 -6.06 9.38
CA PHE A 54 -9.32 -5.59 9.82
C PHE A 54 -8.42 -5.21 8.64
N GLY A 55 -8.45 -5.98 7.54
CA GLY A 55 -7.76 -5.63 6.31
C GLY A 55 -8.24 -4.28 5.76
N LEU A 56 -9.55 -4.12 5.58
CA LEU A 56 -10.14 -2.87 5.09
C LEU A 56 -9.82 -1.66 5.97
N ILE A 57 -9.85 -1.82 7.31
CA ILE A 57 -9.47 -0.75 8.25
C ILE A 57 -8.01 -0.37 8.03
N LYS A 58 -7.09 -1.35 7.96
CA LYS A 58 -5.66 -1.10 7.73
C LYS A 58 -5.43 -0.27 6.46
N HIS A 59 -6.06 -0.67 5.35
CA HIS A 59 -5.89 0.05 4.08
C HIS A 59 -6.54 1.45 4.12
N SER A 60 -7.72 1.57 4.72
CA SER A 60 -8.41 2.86 4.88
C SER A 60 -7.59 3.85 5.71
N THR A 61 -6.93 3.37 6.77
CA THR A 61 -6.04 4.20 7.59
C THR A 61 -4.85 4.74 6.78
N VAL A 62 -4.24 3.91 5.94
CA VAL A 62 -3.11 4.35 5.10
C VAL A 62 -3.56 5.35 4.04
N ILE A 63 -4.71 5.12 3.38
CA ILE A 63 -5.29 6.08 2.43
C ILE A 63 -5.53 7.43 3.13
N PHE A 64 -6.18 7.41 4.30
CA PHE A 64 -6.47 8.62 5.05
C PHE A 64 -5.19 9.40 5.41
N LEU A 65 -4.15 8.70 5.85
CA LEU A 65 -2.85 9.32 6.16
C LEU A 65 -2.22 9.95 4.91
N VAL A 66 -2.22 9.25 3.78
CA VAL A 66 -1.67 9.76 2.52
C VAL A 66 -2.43 11.00 2.03
N LEU A 67 -3.76 10.97 2.09
CA LEU A 67 -4.61 12.10 1.69
C LEU A 67 -4.41 13.35 2.56
N LEU A 68 -3.99 13.19 3.82
CA LEU A 68 -3.65 14.32 4.68
C LEU A 68 -2.22 14.82 4.44
N VAL A 69 -1.25 13.90 4.40
CA VAL A 69 0.17 14.23 4.44
C VAL A 69 0.67 14.71 3.07
N TYR A 70 0.30 14.05 1.99
CA TYR A 70 0.79 14.36 0.65
C TYR A 70 0.49 15.80 0.19
N PRO A 71 -0.77 16.29 0.18
CA PRO A 71 -1.07 17.67 -0.21
C PRO A 71 -0.45 18.69 0.73
N PHE A 72 -0.39 18.36 2.03
CA PHE A 72 0.21 19.25 3.02
C PHE A 72 1.70 19.45 2.75
N MET A 73 2.44 18.36 2.48
CA MET A 73 3.85 18.42 2.12
C MET A 73 4.10 19.22 0.83
N ASN A 74 3.24 19.05 -0.17
CA ASN A 74 3.30 19.86 -1.39
C ASN A 74 3.07 21.35 -1.09
N ALA A 75 2.09 21.67 -0.24
CA ALA A 75 1.78 23.05 0.14
C ALA A 75 2.90 23.78 0.89
N ILE A 76 3.75 23.04 1.63
CA ILE A 76 4.92 23.60 2.34
C ILE A 76 6.22 23.53 1.51
N GLY A 77 6.16 23.09 0.24
CA GLY A 77 7.31 23.06 -0.68
C GLY A 77 8.19 21.82 -0.59
N PHE A 78 7.70 20.73 0.02
CA PHE A 78 8.43 19.45 0.18
C PHE A 78 7.97 18.39 -0.85
N GLU A 79 7.62 18.83 -2.06
CA GLU A 79 7.08 17.96 -3.12
C GLU A 79 7.96 16.74 -3.45
N PRO A 80 9.30 16.84 -3.59
CA PRO A 80 10.12 15.66 -3.86
C PRO A 80 10.02 14.60 -2.76
N THR A 81 9.93 15.03 -1.51
CA THR A 81 9.79 14.14 -0.35
C THR A 81 8.40 13.53 -0.30
N ALA A 82 7.36 14.31 -0.62
CA ALA A 82 5.99 13.82 -0.72
C ALA A 82 5.86 12.74 -1.80
N ASN A 83 6.46 12.97 -2.97
CA ASN A 83 6.51 12.02 -4.08
C ASN A 83 7.24 10.73 -3.68
N ALA A 84 8.39 10.85 -3.01
CA ALA A 84 9.13 9.68 -2.52
C ALA A 84 8.30 8.85 -1.52
N LEU A 85 7.60 9.50 -0.59
CA LEU A 85 6.70 8.82 0.35
C LEU A 85 5.54 8.13 -0.36
N LEU A 86 4.93 8.77 -1.35
CA LEU A 86 3.84 8.19 -2.12
C LEU A 86 4.30 6.99 -2.96
N ILE A 87 5.46 7.10 -3.60
CA ILE A 87 6.11 5.99 -4.33
C ILE A 87 6.43 4.83 -3.38
N PHE A 88 6.93 5.10 -2.18
CA PHE A 88 7.17 4.08 -1.17
C PHE A 88 5.88 3.29 -0.86
N TYR A 89 4.74 3.97 -0.68
CA TYR A 89 3.47 3.29 -0.48
C TYR A 89 3.03 2.51 -1.71
N ILE A 90 3.16 3.07 -2.92
CA ILE A 90 2.85 2.35 -4.17
C ILE A 90 3.62 1.04 -4.25
N VAL A 91 4.94 1.06 -4.00
CA VAL A 91 5.78 -0.14 -4.01
C VAL A 91 5.35 -1.12 -2.91
N THR A 92 5.02 -0.62 -1.72
CA THR A 92 4.54 -1.46 -0.60
C THR A 92 3.26 -2.21 -0.99
N TYR A 93 2.29 -1.53 -1.61
CA TYR A 93 1.05 -2.14 -2.08
C TYR A 93 1.28 -3.09 -3.26
N ALA A 94 2.18 -2.74 -4.20
CA ALA A 94 2.55 -3.63 -5.30
C ALA A 94 3.20 -4.94 -4.81
N ILE A 95 4.04 -4.88 -3.78
CA ILE A 95 4.62 -6.07 -3.13
C ILE A 95 3.49 -6.93 -2.54
N SER A 96 2.56 -6.33 -1.78
CA SER A 96 1.42 -7.05 -1.18
C SER A 96 0.53 -7.74 -2.23
N VAL A 97 0.28 -7.07 -3.37
CA VAL A 97 -0.44 -7.67 -4.52
C VAL A 97 0.27 -8.93 -5.02
N VAL A 98 1.58 -8.86 -5.23
CA VAL A 98 2.34 -10.01 -5.74
C VAL A 98 2.40 -11.14 -4.71
N GLU A 99 2.51 -10.84 -3.42
CA GLU A 99 2.40 -11.84 -2.35
C GLU A 99 1.03 -12.53 -2.38
N ASN A 100 -0.05 -11.77 -2.55
CA ASN A 100 -1.39 -12.34 -2.65
C ASN A 100 -1.52 -13.27 -3.85
N LEU A 101 -1.02 -12.86 -5.02
CA LEU A 101 -1.01 -13.66 -6.25
C LEU A 101 -0.15 -14.93 -6.10
N GLY A 102 1.01 -14.83 -5.45
CA GLY A 102 1.89 -15.96 -5.19
C GLY A 102 1.23 -17.00 -4.28
N GLN A 103 0.50 -16.56 -3.25
CA GLN A 103 -0.29 -17.44 -2.37
C GLN A 103 -1.50 -18.07 -3.07
N MET A 104 -1.93 -17.54 -4.22
CA MET A 104 -2.97 -18.13 -5.08
C MET A 104 -2.39 -19.07 -6.15
N GLY A 105 -1.06 -19.24 -6.22
CA GLY A 105 -0.41 -20.10 -7.20
C GLY A 105 -0.27 -19.48 -8.60
N VAL A 106 -0.43 -18.15 -8.72
CA VAL A 106 -0.20 -17.46 -10.00
C VAL A 106 1.27 -17.63 -10.41
N PRO A 107 1.56 -18.13 -11.62
CA PRO A 107 2.93 -18.37 -12.05
C PRO A 107 3.65 -17.04 -12.27
N PHE A 108 4.74 -16.83 -11.54
CA PHE A 108 5.66 -15.72 -11.74
C PHE A 108 6.99 -16.20 -12.34
N PRO A 109 7.66 -15.37 -13.17
CA PRO A 109 9.03 -15.60 -13.60
C PRO A 109 9.97 -15.81 -12.40
N ASP A 110 10.98 -16.67 -12.55
CA ASP A 110 11.86 -17.07 -11.44
C ASP A 110 12.66 -15.90 -10.86
N PHE A 111 12.96 -14.87 -11.68
CA PHE A 111 13.55 -13.63 -11.21
C PHE A 111 12.66 -13.01 -10.13
N ILE A 112 11.36 -12.81 -10.39
CA ILE A 112 10.42 -12.22 -9.43
C ILE A 112 10.41 -13.02 -8.13
N LYS A 113 10.21 -14.35 -8.19
CA LYS A 113 10.19 -15.22 -7.01
C LYS A 113 11.42 -15.04 -6.11
N LYS A 114 12.62 -14.92 -6.71
CA LYS A 114 13.88 -14.77 -5.98
C LYS A 114 13.97 -13.46 -5.19
N TYR A 115 13.50 -12.34 -5.76
CA TYR A 115 13.47 -11.05 -5.03
C TYR A 115 12.41 -11.06 -3.93
N PHE A 116 11.26 -11.66 -4.16
CA PHE A 116 10.18 -11.75 -3.16
C PHE A 116 10.58 -12.56 -1.93
N VAL A 117 11.22 -13.73 -2.12
CA VAL A 117 11.73 -14.54 -1.00
C VAL A 117 12.74 -13.74 -0.16
N LYS A 118 13.63 -12.99 -0.82
CA LYS A 118 14.62 -12.16 -0.13
C LYS A 118 13.96 -10.99 0.65
N LEU A 119 13.00 -10.31 0.05
CA LEU A 119 12.24 -9.23 0.69
C LEU A 119 11.47 -9.72 1.92
N GLN A 120 10.84 -10.90 1.84
CA GLN A 120 10.12 -11.51 2.95
C GLN A 120 11.06 -11.89 4.11
N ASP A 121 12.22 -12.46 3.79
CA ASP A 121 13.25 -12.81 4.77
C ASP A 121 13.77 -11.56 5.50
N ASP A 122 14.03 -10.48 4.76
CA ASP A 122 14.51 -9.21 5.32
C ASP A 122 13.43 -8.53 6.20
N TYR A 123 12.17 -8.55 5.77
CA TYR A 123 11.03 -8.00 6.54
C TYR A 123 10.79 -8.78 7.84
N SER A 124 10.93 -10.12 7.80
CA SER A 124 10.75 -10.99 8.97
C SER A 124 11.90 -10.89 9.97
N LYS A 125 13.13 -10.67 9.49
CA LYS A 125 14.32 -10.48 10.34
C LYS A 125 14.38 -9.09 10.99
N GLY A 126 13.89 -8.04 10.31
CA GLY A 126 13.79 -6.69 10.88
C GLY A 126 12.89 -6.60 12.12
N GLY A 127 11.87 -7.47 12.23
CA GLY A 127 10.97 -7.53 13.39
C GLY A 127 11.48 -8.31 14.60
N HIS A 128 12.62 -9.00 14.50
CA HIS A 128 13.17 -9.81 15.60
C HIS A 128 14.24 -9.08 16.44
N ASN A 129 14.83 -8.02 15.92
CA ASN A 129 15.88 -7.26 16.63
C ASN A 129 15.34 -6.23 17.63
N ASP A 130 14.04 -5.89 17.61
CA ASP A 130 13.42 -4.95 18.57
C ASP A 130 12.85 -5.65 19.82
N LYS A 131 13.00 -6.97 19.96
CA LYS A 131 12.60 -7.72 21.17
C LYS A 131 13.75 -8.12 22.08
N ILE A 132 14.97 -7.73 21.76
CA ILE A 132 16.15 -7.97 22.59
C ILE A 132 17.02 -6.70 22.57
N LYS A 133 16.60 -5.67 23.32
CA LYS A 133 17.47 -4.68 23.94
C LYS A 133 16.75 -3.99 25.08
#